data_AF-A0A436BJ56-F1
#
_entry.id   AF-A0A436BJ56-F1
#
_cell.length_a   1.000
_cell.length_b   1.000
_cell.length_c   1.000
_cell.angle_alpha   90.00
_cell.angle_beta   90.00
_cell.angle_gamma   90.00
#
_symmetry.space_group_name_H-M   'P 1'
#
loop_
_entity.id
_entity.type
_entity.pdbx_description
1 polymer ?
#
loop_
_entity_poly.entity_id
_entity_poly.type
_entity_poly.pdbx_seq_one_letter_code
_entity_poly.pdbx_strand_id
1 'polypeptide(L)'
;LYHIQWKFRDEVRPRFGVMRSREFLMKDAYSFDLDFEGAKAAYNRMFVSYLRTFTRMGLQAIPMRADTGPIGGDLSHEFIILADTGESQVYCHRDYLALDVPGANTDFANDAEIADIVKTWTTPYAATDEMHDEAAWEKIGESDKVSARGIEVGHIFHFGDKYSKPMGAKVTGPDGKDHF
;
A
#
# COMPACT_ATOMS: atom_id res chain seq x y z
N LEU A 1 5.04 -15.63 -0.76
CA LEU A 1 6.45 -15.73 -1.20
C LEU A 1 7.04 -14.33 -1.26
N TYR A 2 8.32 -14.14 -0.95
CA TYR A 2 8.98 -12.85 -1.13
C TYR A 2 10.47 -13.04 -1.38
N HIS A 3 11.09 -12.02 -1.95
CA HIS A 3 12.55 -11.93 -2.08
C HIS A 3 13.02 -10.49 -1.96
N ILE A 4 14.32 -10.31 -1.82
CA ILE A 4 15.01 -9.02 -1.91
C ILE A 4 16.03 -9.18 -3.02
N GLN A 5 15.84 -8.47 -4.12
CA GLN A 5 16.64 -8.67 -5.33
C GLN A 5 16.81 -7.36 -6.09
N TRP A 6 17.94 -7.25 -6.81
CA TRP A 6 18.20 -6.16 -7.74
C TRP A 6 17.17 -6.16 -8.88
N LYS A 7 16.69 -4.99 -9.23
CA LYS A 7 15.76 -4.75 -10.33
C LYS A 7 16.36 -3.70 -11.26
N PHE A 8 15.94 -3.74 -12.52
CA PHE A 8 16.31 -2.75 -13.51
C PHE A 8 15.05 -2.16 -14.14
N ARG A 9 14.98 -0.83 -14.20
CA ARG A 9 14.00 -0.06 -15.00
C ARG A 9 14.78 0.94 -15.84
N ASP A 10 14.52 0.99 -17.14
CA ASP A 10 15.19 1.94 -18.03
C ASP A 10 14.56 3.34 -17.91
N GLU A 11 14.74 3.96 -16.74
CA GLU A 11 14.29 5.31 -16.47
C GLU A 11 14.93 6.29 -17.45
N VAL A 12 14.07 7.01 -18.19
CA VAL A 12 14.44 7.90 -19.29
C VAL A 12 15.37 9.01 -18.78
N ARG A 13 15.10 9.52 -17.58
CA ARG A 13 15.91 10.57 -16.95
C ARG A 13 16.22 10.23 -15.48
N PRO A 14 17.24 9.39 -15.22
CA PRO A 14 17.66 9.06 -13.86
C PRO A 14 18.14 10.33 -13.13
N ARG A 15 17.70 10.49 -11.89
CA ARG A 15 17.95 11.69 -11.08
C ARG A 15 17.89 11.37 -9.60
N PHE A 16 18.31 12.31 -8.76
CA PHE A 16 18.22 12.19 -7.29
C PHE A 16 18.95 10.97 -6.69
N GLY A 17 20.01 10.51 -7.36
CA GLY A 17 20.83 9.39 -6.89
C GLY A 17 20.03 8.11 -6.75
N VAL A 18 19.98 7.55 -5.54
CA VAL A 18 19.30 6.28 -5.25
C VAL A 18 17.77 6.36 -5.40
N MET A 19 17.20 7.57 -5.31
CA MET A 19 15.74 7.76 -5.29
C MET A 19 15.09 7.49 -6.65
N ARG A 20 15.79 7.79 -7.76
CA ARG A 20 15.30 7.58 -9.12
C ARG A 20 16.43 7.14 -10.05
N SER A 21 16.89 5.92 -9.79
CA SER A 21 17.95 5.24 -10.51
C SER A 21 17.39 4.21 -11.52
N ARG A 22 18.27 3.60 -12.32
CA ARG A 22 17.88 2.50 -13.21
C ARG A 22 18.00 1.13 -12.55
N GLU A 23 19.04 0.93 -11.75
CA GLU A 23 19.25 -0.29 -10.99
C GLU A 23 19.03 -0.01 -9.50
N PHE A 24 18.12 -0.75 -8.89
CA PHE A 24 17.69 -0.53 -7.51
C PHE A 24 17.38 -1.85 -6.81
N LEU A 25 17.51 -1.87 -5.48
CA LEU A 25 17.19 -3.03 -4.67
C LEU A 25 15.73 -2.94 -4.22
N MET A 26 14.98 -4.04 -4.37
CA MET A 26 13.57 -4.07 -3.99
C MET A 26 13.24 -5.35 -3.22
N LYS A 27 12.42 -5.19 -2.18
CA LYS A 27 11.66 -6.29 -1.57
C LYS A 27 10.29 -6.35 -2.20
N ASP A 28 10.05 -7.35 -3.04
CA ASP A 28 8.75 -7.67 -3.62
C ASP A 28 8.22 -8.99 -3.05
N ALA A 29 6.93 -8.97 -2.69
CA ALA A 29 6.23 -10.06 -2.04
C ALA A 29 4.92 -10.33 -2.77
N TYR A 30 4.51 -11.61 -2.78
CA TYR A 30 3.35 -12.12 -3.49
C TYR A 30 2.56 -13.06 -2.56
N SER A 31 1.27 -12.76 -2.38
CA SER A 31 0.30 -13.62 -1.70
C SER A 31 -0.53 -14.40 -2.72
N PHE A 32 -1.07 -15.53 -2.28
CA PHE A 32 -1.89 -16.43 -3.08
C PHE A 32 -2.95 -16.98 -2.15
N ASP A 33 -4.21 -16.77 -2.51
CA ASP A 33 -5.36 -17.07 -1.66
C ASP A 33 -6.48 -17.62 -2.54
N LEU A 34 -7.36 -18.46 -1.98
CA LEU A 34 -8.41 -19.15 -2.73
C LEU A 34 -9.52 -18.20 -3.21
N ASP A 35 -9.77 -17.15 -2.45
CA ASP A 35 -10.84 -16.19 -2.69
C ASP A 35 -10.41 -14.78 -2.29
N PHE A 36 -11.31 -13.83 -2.56
CA PHE A 36 -11.09 -12.42 -2.28
C PHE A 36 -10.90 -12.13 -0.78
N GLU A 37 -11.61 -12.83 0.11
CA GLU A 37 -11.51 -12.57 1.55
C GLU A 37 -10.14 -13.00 2.09
N GLY A 38 -9.63 -14.16 1.65
CA GLY A 38 -8.26 -14.58 1.94
C GLY A 38 -7.23 -13.58 1.40
N ALA A 39 -7.39 -13.14 0.15
CA ALA A 39 -6.49 -12.17 -0.48
C ALA A 39 -6.50 -10.81 0.26
N LYS A 40 -7.67 -10.37 0.72
CA LYS A 40 -7.83 -9.14 1.52
C LYS A 40 -7.20 -9.30 2.91
N ALA A 41 -7.31 -10.45 3.55
CA ALA A 41 -6.61 -10.72 4.81
C ALA A 41 -5.09 -10.67 4.63
N ALA A 42 -4.56 -11.27 3.55
CA ALA A 42 -3.14 -11.20 3.20
C ALA A 42 -2.67 -9.77 2.91
N TYR A 43 -3.48 -9.00 2.19
CA TYR A 43 -3.26 -7.57 1.94
C TYR A 43 -3.16 -6.78 3.25
N ASN A 44 -4.11 -6.99 4.17
CA ASN A 44 -4.13 -6.30 5.47
C ASN A 44 -2.90 -6.64 6.32
N ARG A 45 -2.44 -7.90 6.30
CA ARG A 45 -1.17 -8.28 6.97
C ARG A 45 0.02 -7.55 6.39
N MET A 46 0.08 -7.36 5.06
CA MET A 46 1.16 -6.57 4.43
C MET A 46 1.05 -5.08 4.77
N PHE A 47 -0.15 -4.52 4.82
CA PHE A 47 -0.40 -3.15 5.25
C PHE A 47 0.20 -2.89 6.63
N VAL A 48 -0.17 -3.72 7.61
CA VAL A 48 0.33 -3.61 9.00
C VAL A 48 1.84 -3.86 9.08
N SER A 49 2.37 -4.80 8.28
CA SER A 49 3.81 -5.05 8.20
C SER A 49 4.58 -3.84 7.68
N TYR A 50 4.04 -3.11 6.70
CA TYR A 50 4.67 -1.92 6.13
C TYR A 50 4.68 -0.75 7.12
N LEU A 51 3.57 -0.49 7.82
CA LEU A 51 3.52 0.50 8.91
C LEU A 51 4.68 0.26 9.90
N ARG A 52 4.79 -0.98 10.39
CA ARG A 52 5.84 -1.38 11.34
C ARG A 52 7.25 -1.30 10.76
N THR A 53 7.41 -1.61 9.48
CA THR A 53 8.71 -1.59 8.80
C THR A 53 9.29 -0.17 8.75
N PHE A 54 8.49 0.80 8.31
CA PHE A 54 8.96 2.19 8.20
C PHE A 54 9.16 2.83 9.57
N THR A 55 8.27 2.59 10.53
CA THR A 55 8.46 3.10 11.91
C THR A 55 9.74 2.57 12.55
N ARG A 56 10.12 1.32 12.32
CA ARG A 56 11.41 0.77 12.81
C ARG A 56 12.63 1.44 12.20
N MET A 57 12.48 2.13 11.07
CA MET A 57 13.53 2.95 10.44
C MET A 57 13.51 4.41 10.91
N GLY A 58 12.61 4.76 11.85
CA GLY A 58 12.40 6.16 12.28
C GLY A 58 11.66 7.00 11.24
N LEU A 59 10.95 6.36 10.31
CA LEU A 59 10.22 7.02 9.23
C LEU A 59 8.72 6.92 9.49
N GLN A 60 8.01 8.01 9.18
CA GLN A 60 6.55 8.05 9.24
C GLN A 60 5.99 8.01 7.82
N ALA A 61 5.72 6.79 7.35
CA ALA A 61 5.14 6.56 6.03
C ALA A 61 3.62 6.47 6.15
N ILE A 62 2.91 7.36 5.45
CA ILE A 62 1.46 7.46 5.46
C ILE A 62 0.91 6.55 4.35
N PRO A 63 0.02 5.59 4.65
CA PRO A 63 -0.68 4.83 3.63
C PRO A 63 -1.69 5.74 2.93
N MET A 64 -1.54 5.92 1.62
CA MET A 64 -2.40 6.76 0.80
C MET A 64 -3.07 5.92 -0.27
N ARG A 65 -4.36 6.16 -0.50
CA ARG A 65 -5.06 5.52 -1.63
C ARG A 65 -4.35 5.89 -2.92
N ALA A 66 -4.04 4.88 -3.72
CA ALA A 66 -3.32 5.00 -4.97
C ALA A 66 -4.10 4.32 -6.09
N ASP A 67 -3.73 4.59 -7.34
CA ASP A 67 -4.39 3.98 -8.50
C ASP A 67 -4.34 2.45 -8.41
N THR A 68 -5.46 1.80 -8.73
CA THR A 68 -5.55 0.34 -8.83
C THR A 68 -5.24 -0.15 -10.24
N GLY A 69 -5.04 0.77 -11.19
CA GLY A 69 -4.84 0.47 -12.58
C GLY A 69 -6.05 -0.27 -13.18
N PRO A 70 -5.84 -1.17 -14.16
CA PRO A 70 -6.93 -1.81 -14.89
C PRO A 70 -7.83 -2.75 -14.08
N ILE A 71 -7.50 -3.01 -12.81
CA ILE A 71 -8.14 -4.04 -11.98
C ILE A 71 -9.30 -3.43 -11.19
N GLY A 72 -9.23 -2.13 -10.87
CA GLY A 72 -10.22 -1.45 -10.05
C GLY A 72 -10.22 -1.91 -8.58
N GLY A 73 -11.15 -1.37 -7.80
CA GLY A 73 -11.32 -1.64 -6.37
C GLY A 73 -10.57 -0.65 -5.46
N ASP A 74 -10.47 -1.01 -4.18
CA ASP A 74 -9.95 -0.11 -3.13
C ASP A 74 -8.64 -0.61 -2.48
N LEU A 75 -8.09 -1.72 -3.00
CA LEU A 75 -6.94 -2.40 -2.43
C LEU A 75 -5.63 -2.01 -3.15
N SER A 76 -5.32 -0.72 -3.17
CA SER A 76 -4.04 -0.15 -3.62
C SER A 76 -3.64 1.00 -2.70
N HIS A 77 -2.50 0.85 -2.03
CA HIS A 77 -1.98 1.87 -1.12
C HIS A 77 -0.48 2.09 -1.31
N GLU A 78 -0.10 3.32 -1.62
CA GLU A 78 1.27 3.80 -1.57
C GLU A 78 1.59 4.27 -0.16
N PHE A 79 2.76 3.88 0.36
CA PHE A 79 3.29 4.35 1.62
C PHE A 79 4.24 5.50 1.34
N ILE A 80 3.83 6.71 1.72
CA ILE A 80 4.49 7.95 1.31
C ILE A 80 5.04 8.68 2.54
N ILE A 81 6.29 9.10 2.45
CA ILE A 81 6.93 10.00 3.44
C ILE A 81 6.78 11.43 2.93
N LEU A 82 6.24 12.32 3.76
CA LEU A 82 6.13 13.75 3.42
C LEU A 82 7.52 14.38 3.30
N ALA A 83 7.79 15.01 2.17
CA ALA A 83 9.06 15.66 1.88
C ALA A 83 8.90 16.71 0.77
N ASP A 84 9.43 17.92 0.98
CA ASP A 84 9.31 19.02 0.01
C ASP A 84 9.92 18.70 -1.35
N THR A 85 10.94 17.85 -1.40
CA THR A 85 11.59 17.38 -2.63
C THR A 85 10.97 16.12 -3.21
N GLY A 86 9.87 15.64 -2.65
CA GLY A 86 9.15 14.47 -3.13
C GLY A 86 8.66 14.63 -4.57
N GLU A 87 8.45 13.53 -5.29
CA GLU A 87 7.99 13.58 -6.68
C GLU A 87 6.45 13.66 -6.78
N SER A 88 5.75 13.09 -5.81
CA SER A 88 4.28 12.98 -5.81
C SER A 88 3.64 14.08 -4.99
N GLN A 89 2.62 14.74 -5.55
CA GLN A 89 1.72 15.60 -4.79
C GLN A 89 0.73 14.71 -4.02
N VAL A 90 0.46 15.06 -2.76
CA VAL A 90 -0.36 14.25 -1.86
C VAL A 90 -1.25 15.09 -0.96
N TYR A 91 -2.34 14.47 -0.53
CA TYR A 91 -3.36 15.09 0.32
C TYR A 91 -3.72 14.12 1.45
N CYS A 92 -3.57 14.56 2.70
CA CYS A 92 -3.93 13.74 3.85
C CYS A 92 -4.50 14.57 5.01
N HIS A 93 -5.20 13.89 5.91
CA HIS A 93 -5.68 14.44 7.17
C HIS A 93 -4.54 14.49 8.19
N ARG A 94 -4.48 15.55 9.01
CA ARG A 94 -3.40 15.73 10.00
C ARG A 94 -3.31 14.58 11.00
N ASP A 95 -4.40 13.88 11.31
CA ASP A 95 -4.40 12.76 12.27
C ASP A 95 -3.35 11.68 11.96
N TYR A 96 -2.97 11.48 10.70
CA TYR A 96 -1.88 10.57 10.34
C TYR A 96 -0.54 10.91 11.01
N LEU A 97 -0.37 12.16 11.46
CA LEU A 97 0.81 12.60 12.22
C LEU A 97 0.81 12.16 13.69
N ALA A 98 -0.31 11.64 14.18
CA ALA A 98 -0.49 11.22 15.57
C ALA A 98 -0.96 9.76 15.71
N LEU A 99 -1.20 9.04 14.61
CA LEU A 99 -1.63 7.64 14.68
C LEU A 99 -0.51 6.74 15.22
N ASP A 100 -0.86 5.93 16.22
CA ASP A 100 0.05 4.95 16.79
C ASP A 100 0.19 3.73 15.89
N VAL A 101 1.44 3.39 15.56
CA VAL A 101 1.75 2.20 14.78
C VAL A 101 1.70 0.96 15.69
N PRO A 102 1.05 -0.13 15.24
CA PRO A 102 0.92 -1.36 16.01
C PRO A 102 2.27 -1.93 16.50
N GLY A 103 2.30 -2.26 17.80
CA GLY A 103 3.49 -2.72 18.52
C GLY A 103 3.95 -4.13 18.17
N ALA A 104 5.06 -4.57 18.76
CA ALA A 104 5.68 -5.88 18.44
C ALA A 104 4.81 -7.10 18.74
N ASN A 105 3.79 -6.95 19.59
CA ASN A 105 2.91 -8.01 20.05
C ASN A 105 1.63 -8.17 19.20
N THR A 106 1.50 -7.47 18.07
CA THR A 106 0.35 -7.61 17.16
C THR A 106 0.23 -9.05 16.67
N ASP A 107 -0.97 -9.64 16.81
CA ASP A 107 -1.23 -11.02 16.38
C ASP A 107 -1.61 -11.06 14.89
N PHE A 108 -0.63 -11.39 14.04
CA PHE A 108 -0.84 -11.53 12.61
C PHE A 108 -1.67 -12.75 12.19
N ALA A 109 -2.00 -13.65 13.11
CA ALA A 109 -2.93 -14.75 12.85
C ALA A 109 -4.40 -14.35 13.08
N ASN A 110 -4.66 -13.21 13.72
CA ASN A 110 -6.00 -12.71 13.99
C ASN A 110 -6.43 -11.71 12.90
N ASP A 111 -7.04 -12.21 11.83
CA ASP A 111 -7.44 -11.38 10.68
C ASP A 111 -8.43 -10.26 11.04
N ALA A 112 -9.25 -10.44 12.08
CA ALA A 112 -10.17 -9.40 12.55
C ALA A 112 -9.42 -8.24 13.22
N GLU A 113 -8.44 -8.53 14.08
CA GLU A 113 -7.59 -7.51 14.70
C GLU A 113 -6.79 -6.73 13.64
N ILE A 114 -6.20 -7.43 12.67
CA ILE A 114 -5.46 -6.79 11.58
C ILE A 114 -6.39 -5.92 10.73
N ALA A 115 -7.62 -6.38 10.44
CA ALA A 115 -8.60 -5.58 9.70
C ALA A 115 -9.02 -4.30 10.45
N ASP A 116 -9.17 -4.35 11.77
CA ASP A 116 -9.50 -3.18 12.59
C ASP A 116 -8.37 -2.14 12.61
N ILE A 117 -7.10 -2.60 12.63
CA ILE A 117 -5.95 -1.72 12.47
C ILE A 117 -5.99 -1.03 11.10
N VAL A 118 -6.17 -1.80 10.01
CA VAL A 118 -6.23 -1.23 8.66
C VAL A 118 -7.39 -0.24 8.54
N LYS A 119 -8.56 -0.56 9.09
CA LYS A 119 -9.71 0.35 9.14
C LYS A 119 -9.36 1.66 9.83
N THR A 120 -8.67 1.61 10.97
CA THR A 120 -8.21 2.80 11.69
C THR A 120 -7.30 3.65 10.81
N TRP A 121 -6.34 3.02 10.14
CA TRP A 121 -5.37 3.67 9.27
C TRP A 121 -5.90 4.06 7.88
N THR A 122 -7.15 3.75 7.55
CA THR A 122 -7.79 4.14 6.28
C THR A 122 -9.03 5.01 6.48
N THR A 123 -9.42 5.26 7.74
CA THR A 123 -10.56 6.12 8.08
C THR A 123 -10.26 7.60 7.80
N PRO A 124 -9.12 8.17 8.25
CA PRO A 124 -8.78 9.53 7.88
C PRO A 124 -8.43 9.62 6.39
N TYR A 125 -8.78 10.74 5.76
CA TYR A 125 -8.53 10.92 4.34
C TYR A 125 -7.03 10.90 4.03
N ALA A 126 -6.59 10.06 3.10
CA ALA A 126 -5.27 10.12 2.48
C ALA A 126 -5.34 9.61 1.04
N ALA A 127 -4.80 10.37 0.10
CA ALA A 127 -4.79 10.05 -1.32
C ALA A 127 -3.58 10.66 -2.02
N THR A 128 -3.06 9.94 -3.03
CA THR A 128 -2.20 10.53 -4.06
C THR A 128 -3.00 11.50 -4.93
N ASP A 129 -2.32 12.37 -5.66
CA ASP A 129 -2.96 13.32 -6.59
C ASP A 129 -3.91 12.64 -7.58
N GLU A 130 -3.54 11.45 -8.07
CA GLU A 130 -4.34 10.66 -9.01
C GLU A 130 -5.67 10.18 -8.42
N MET A 131 -5.72 9.97 -7.11
CA MET A 131 -6.90 9.49 -6.37
C MET A 131 -7.56 10.59 -5.52
N HIS A 132 -7.20 11.84 -5.75
CA HIS A 132 -7.71 12.96 -4.98
C HIS A 132 -9.20 13.21 -5.29
N ASP A 133 -10.06 12.95 -4.31
CA ASP A 133 -11.48 13.33 -4.34
C ASP A 133 -11.67 14.71 -3.67
N GLU A 134 -11.90 15.73 -4.49
CA GLU A 134 -12.15 17.12 -4.05
C GLU A 134 -13.39 17.23 -3.15
N ALA A 135 -14.48 16.50 -3.45
CA ALA A 135 -15.72 16.59 -2.69
C ALA A 135 -15.59 15.98 -1.30
N ALA A 136 -14.77 14.94 -1.15
CA ALA A 136 -14.39 14.40 0.16
C ALA A 136 -13.39 15.32 0.88
N TRP A 137 -12.44 15.90 0.16
CA TRP A 137 -11.45 16.82 0.70
C TRP A 137 -12.06 18.08 1.29
N GLU A 138 -13.04 18.69 0.61
CA GLU A 138 -13.72 19.91 1.08
C GLU A 138 -14.55 19.72 2.36
N LYS A 139 -14.81 18.48 2.78
CA LYS A 139 -15.49 18.19 4.04
C LYS A 139 -14.54 18.24 5.24
N ILE A 140 -13.23 18.26 5.01
CA ILE A 140 -12.20 18.32 6.05
C ILE A 140 -12.02 19.77 6.49
N GLY A 141 -11.90 20.02 7.79
CA GLY A 141 -11.61 21.36 8.30
C GLY A 141 -10.28 21.90 7.79
N GLU A 142 -10.20 23.19 7.48
CA GLU A 142 -8.97 23.82 6.96
C GLU A 142 -7.77 23.63 7.88
N SER A 143 -8.00 23.57 9.20
CA SER A 143 -6.92 23.20 10.11
C SER A 143 -6.41 21.82 9.77
N ASP A 144 -7.24 20.82 9.50
CA ASP A 144 -6.82 19.41 9.45
C ASP A 144 -6.35 18.93 8.06
N LYS A 145 -6.52 19.76 7.04
CA LYS A 145 -6.00 19.54 5.69
C LYS A 145 -4.46 19.64 5.67
N VAL A 146 -3.81 18.62 5.14
CA VAL A 146 -2.37 18.62 4.83
C VAL A 146 -2.19 18.32 3.33
N SER A 147 -1.75 19.33 2.58
CA SER A 147 -1.31 19.20 1.19
C SER A 147 0.20 19.35 1.13
N ALA A 148 0.90 18.38 0.56
CA ALA A 148 2.35 18.31 0.58
C ALA A 148 2.89 17.54 -0.63
N ARG A 149 4.21 17.53 -0.77
CA ARG A 149 4.92 16.59 -1.63
C ARG A 149 5.41 15.40 -0.81
N GLY A 150 5.62 14.28 -1.46
CA GLY A 150 6.05 13.06 -0.80
C GLY A 150 6.88 12.13 -1.67
N ILE A 151 7.55 11.22 -0.98
CA ILE A 151 8.40 10.16 -1.56
C ILE A 151 7.71 8.83 -1.29
N GLU A 152 7.34 8.12 -2.35
CA GLU A 152 6.88 6.74 -2.25
C GLU A 152 8.03 5.83 -1.79
N VAL A 153 7.81 5.08 -0.71
CA VAL A 153 8.78 4.12 -0.16
C VAL A 153 8.28 2.68 -0.16
N GLY A 154 7.03 2.47 -0.59
CA GLY A 154 6.49 1.14 -0.80
C GLY A 154 5.06 1.19 -1.33
N HIS A 155 4.68 0.13 -2.03
CA HIS A 155 3.35 -0.02 -2.60
C HIS A 155 2.83 -1.43 -2.31
N ILE A 156 1.55 -1.52 -1.95
CA ILE A 156 0.80 -2.77 -1.87
C ILE A 156 -0.44 -2.67 -2.75
N PHE A 157 -0.74 -3.72 -3.51
CA PHE A 157 -1.88 -3.75 -4.41
C PHE A 157 -2.42 -5.18 -4.55
N HIS A 158 -3.74 -5.30 -4.66
CA HIS A 158 -4.44 -6.55 -4.98
C HIS A 158 -4.73 -6.60 -6.48
N PHE A 159 -4.40 -7.72 -7.13
CA PHE A 159 -4.57 -7.87 -8.57
C PHE A 159 -5.53 -8.98 -9.02
N GLY A 160 -6.23 -9.64 -8.09
CA GLY A 160 -7.17 -10.71 -8.40
C GLY A 160 -6.56 -11.79 -9.30
N ASP A 161 -7.34 -12.23 -10.29
CA ASP A 161 -6.98 -13.31 -11.22
C ASP A 161 -6.15 -12.85 -12.44
N LYS A 162 -5.65 -11.60 -12.43
CA LYS A 162 -4.95 -10.97 -13.58
C LYS A 162 -3.81 -11.82 -14.13
N TYR A 163 -3.10 -12.54 -13.26
CA TYR A 163 -1.99 -13.41 -13.66
C TYR A 163 -2.37 -14.89 -13.63
N SER A 164 -3.12 -15.34 -12.64
CA SER A 164 -3.41 -16.76 -12.46
C SER A 164 -4.25 -17.32 -13.60
N LYS A 165 -5.25 -16.59 -14.07
CA LYS A 165 -6.12 -16.98 -15.18
C LYS A 165 -5.39 -17.16 -16.52
N PRO A 166 -4.65 -16.17 -17.05
CA PRO A 166 -3.92 -16.36 -18.31
C PRO A 166 -2.77 -17.37 -18.20
N MET A 167 -2.21 -17.60 -17.01
CA MET A 167 -1.15 -18.58 -16.78
C MET A 167 -1.66 -20.00 -16.48
N GLY A 168 -2.97 -20.18 -16.31
CA GLY A 168 -3.56 -21.47 -15.93
C GLY A 168 -3.16 -21.92 -14.52
N ALA A 169 -2.78 -21.00 -13.64
CA ALA A 169 -2.47 -21.30 -12.25
C ALA A 169 -3.79 -21.49 -11.49
N LYS A 170 -4.15 -22.75 -11.26
CA LYS A 170 -5.41 -23.12 -10.61
C LYS A 170 -5.20 -24.09 -9.47
N VAL A 171 -6.10 -24.04 -8.51
CA VAL A 171 -6.15 -24.94 -7.36
C VAL A 171 -7.57 -25.46 -7.16
N THR A 172 -7.70 -26.73 -6.78
CA THR A 172 -9.01 -27.32 -6.47
C THR A 172 -9.43 -26.89 -5.07
N GLY A 173 -10.56 -26.19 -4.98
CA GLY A 173 -11.12 -25.69 -3.73
C GLY A 173 -11.89 -26.76 -2.94
N PRO A 174 -12.34 -26.42 -1.71
CA PRO A 174 -13.13 -27.32 -0.87
C PRO A 174 -14.46 -27.76 -1.50
N ASP A 175 -14.98 -26.99 -2.45
CA ASP A 175 -16.17 -27.28 -3.23
C ASP A 175 -15.91 -28.24 -4.41
N GLY A 176 -14.66 -28.69 -4.58
CA GLY A 176 -14.22 -29.55 -5.67
C GLY A 176 -14.10 -28.84 -7.03
N LYS A 177 -14.23 -27.52 -7.07
CA LYS A 177 -14.09 -26.72 -8.30
C LYS A 177 -12.69 -26.13 -8.41
N ASP A 178 -12.31 -25.81 -9.64
CA ASP A 178 -11.07 -25.10 -9.92
C ASP A 178 -11.26 -23.60 -9.68
N HIS A 179 -10.35 -23.02 -8.87
CA HIS A 179 -10.24 -21.59 -8.62
C HIS A 179 -8.91 -21.08 -9.17
N PHE A 180 -8.90 -19.85 -9.69
CA PHE A 180 -7.72 -19.18 -10.26
C PHE A 180 -7.28 -18.05 -9.35
#